data_AF-A0A2M9JGH0-F1
#
_entry.id   AF-A0A2M9JGH0-F1
#
_cell.length_a   1.000
_cell.length_b   1.000
_cell.length_c   1.000
_cell.angle_alpha   90.00
_cell.angle_beta   90.00
_cell.angle_gamma   90.00
#
_symmetry.space_group_name_H-M   'P 1'
#
loop_
_entity.id
_entity.type
_entity.pdbx_description
1 polymer ?
#
loop_
_entity_poly.entity_id
_entity_poly.type
_entity_poly.pdbx_seq_one_letter_code
_entity_poly.pdbx_strand_id
1 'polypeptide(L)'
;MSLRIGPADAAEDLESLRARLDAVDAGLLDAVRERLEICLRIGEYKRVHDVAMMQPHRIATVQGRAARYAQEHGIDPAFLRSLYDTIIAETCRLEDEWIATGGPAAGEPERRAS
;
A
#
# COMPACT_ATOMS: atom_id res chain seq x y z
N MET A 1 -18.68 -24.68 6.28
CA MET A 1 -19.83 -24.30 5.43
C MET A 1 -19.54 -24.78 4.01
N SER A 2 -20.21 -25.83 3.54
CA SER A 2 -20.13 -26.25 2.13
C SER A 2 -21.01 -25.32 1.30
N LEU A 3 -20.41 -24.50 0.45
CA LEU A 3 -21.17 -23.78 -0.57
C LEU A 3 -21.62 -24.78 -1.63
N ARG A 4 -22.94 -24.93 -1.77
CA ARG A 4 -23.56 -25.56 -2.94
C ARG A 4 -23.78 -24.44 -3.97
N ILE A 5 -23.04 -24.51 -5.07
CA ILE A 5 -23.20 -23.64 -6.24
C ILE A 5 -24.57 -23.94 -6.88
N GLY A 6 -25.43 -22.93 -7.01
CA GLY A 6 -26.77 -23.08 -7.58
C GLY A 6 -26.79 -22.81 -9.09
N PRO A 7 -27.83 -23.21 -9.83
CA PRO A 7 -27.90 -23.07 -11.29
C PRO A 7 -27.98 -21.61 -11.79
N ALA A 8 -28.15 -20.63 -10.90
CA ALA A 8 -28.05 -19.19 -11.21
C ALA A 8 -26.61 -18.64 -11.09
N ASP A 9 -25.67 -19.43 -10.56
CA ASP A 9 -24.21 -19.17 -10.56
C ASP A 9 -23.54 -19.70 -11.85
N ALA A 10 -24.31 -20.24 -12.79
CA ALA A 10 -23.81 -20.81 -14.02
C ALA A 10 -23.54 -19.71 -15.08
N ALA A 11 -22.45 -18.95 -14.91
CA ALA A 11 -21.67 -18.40 -16.04
C ALA A 11 -20.37 -17.65 -15.64
N GLU A 12 -19.91 -17.68 -14.40
CA GLU A 12 -18.48 -17.44 -14.16
C GLU A 12 -17.81 -18.79 -14.00
N ASP A 13 -17.13 -19.22 -15.07
CA ASP A 13 -16.21 -20.33 -14.96
C ASP A 13 -14.98 -19.92 -14.14
N LEU A 14 -14.19 -20.92 -13.77
CA LEU A 14 -12.96 -20.72 -13.00
C LEU A 14 -11.99 -19.75 -13.69
N GLU A 15 -11.98 -19.72 -15.02
CA GLU A 15 -11.08 -18.87 -15.79
C GLU A 15 -11.50 -17.40 -15.74
N SER A 16 -12.81 -17.13 -15.84
CA SER A 16 -13.38 -15.79 -15.65
C SER A 16 -13.08 -15.24 -14.24
N LEU A 17 -13.24 -16.07 -13.21
CA LEU A 17 -12.91 -15.69 -11.83
C LEU A 17 -11.43 -15.37 -11.66
N ARG A 18 -10.55 -16.15 -12.28
CA ARG A 18 -9.09 -15.92 -12.26
C ARG A 18 -8.72 -14.64 -12.98
N ALA A 19 -9.27 -14.39 -14.17
CA ALA A 19 -9.01 -13.15 -14.90
C ALA A 19 -9.47 -11.91 -14.10
N ARG A 20 -10.60 -12.01 -13.40
CA ARG A 20 -11.06 -10.95 -12.47
C ARG A 20 -10.12 -10.77 -11.29
N LEU A 21 -9.61 -11.86 -10.71
CA LEU A 21 -8.64 -11.81 -9.62
C LEU A 21 -7.33 -11.17 -10.10
N ASP A 22 -6.80 -11.58 -11.25
CA ASP A 22 -5.57 -11.02 -11.84
C ASP A 22 -5.69 -9.51 -12.06
N ALA A 23 -6.87 -9.03 -12.49
CA ALA A 23 -7.14 -7.60 -12.63
C ALA A 23 -7.17 -6.86 -11.28
N VAL A 24 -7.73 -7.48 -10.24
CA VAL A 24 -7.69 -6.93 -8.88
C VAL A 24 -6.26 -6.91 -8.34
N ASP A 25 -5.49 -7.97 -8.56
CA ASP A 25 -4.11 -8.08 -8.12
C ASP A 25 -3.21 -7.06 -8.82
N ALA A 26 -3.43 -6.80 -10.12
CA ALA A 26 -2.77 -5.71 -10.82
C ALA A 26 -3.06 -4.35 -10.16
N GLY A 27 -4.32 -4.08 -9.82
CA GLY A 27 -4.71 -2.87 -9.10
C GLY A 27 -4.10 -2.78 -7.69
N LEU A 28 -3.96 -3.92 -7.00
CA LEU A 28 -3.29 -3.99 -5.70
C LEU A 28 -1.80 -3.65 -5.83
N LEU A 29 -1.11 -4.20 -6.83
CA LEU A 29 0.29 -3.91 -7.10
C LEU A 29 0.51 -2.43 -7.42
N ASP A 30 -0.34 -1.82 -8.24
CA ASP A 30 -0.29 -0.39 -8.54
C ASP A 30 -0.53 0.46 -7.28
N ALA A 31 -1.51 0.11 -6.45
CA ALA A 31 -1.78 0.82 -5.20
C ALA A 31 -0.62 0.69 -4.19
N VAL A 32 0.04 -0.46 -4.12
CA VAL A 32 1.24 -0.65 -3.31
C VAL A 32 2.37 0.22 -3.82
N ARG A 33 2.63 0.23 -5.13
CA ARG A 33 3.66 1.07 -5.76
C ARG A 33 3.42 2.55 -5.46
N GLU A 34 2.20 3.05 -5.71
CA GLU A 34 1.84 4.44 -5.43
C GLU A 34 2.03 4.79 -3.95
N ARG A 35 1.61 3.90 -3.04
CA ARG A 35 1.79 4.10 -1.60
C ARG A 35 3.27 4.24 -1.23
N LEU A 36 4.15 3.41 -1.78
CA LEU A 36 5.59 3.48 -1.51
C LEU A 36 6.20 4.77 -2.07
N GLU A 37 5.83 5.18 -3.29
CA GLU A 37 6.27 6.44 -3.90
C GLU A 37 5.88 7.65 -3.04
N ILE A 38 4.63 7.69 -2.53
CA ILE A 38 4.16 8.74 -1.61
C ILE A 38 4.96 8.74 -0.31
N CYS A 39 5.25 7.58 0.27
CA CYS A 39 6.02 7.48 1.49
C CYS A 39 7.47 7.98 1.30
N LEU A 40 8.12 7.65 0.19
CA LEU A 40 9.45 8.21 -0.13
C LEU A 40 9.41 9.74 -0.25
N ARG A 41 8.39 10.31 -0.88
CA ARG A 41 8.19 11.77 -0.95
C ARG A 41 7.97 12.38 0.44
N ILE A 42 7.26 11.69 1.32
CA ILE A 42 7.10 12.10 2.73
C ILE A 42 8.44 12.04 3.46
N GLY A 43 9.24 10.98 3.26
CA GLY A 43 10.59 10.87 3.81
C GLY A 43 11.50 12.02 3.38
N GLU A 44 11.48 12.35 2.09
CA GLU A 44 12.23 13.49 1.54
C GLU A 44 11.76 14.84 2.14
N TYR A 45 10.44 15.03 2.24
CA TYR A 45 9.89 16.20 2.91
C TYR A 45 10.38 16.29 4.37
N LYS A 46 10.29 15.20 5.13
CA LYS A 46 10.75 15.18 6.53
C LYS A 46 12.24 15.52 6.63
N ARG A 47 13.06 14.99 5.73
CA ARG A 47 14.50 15.25 5.66
C ARG A 47 14.82 16.73 5.42
N VAL A 48 14.14 17.35 4.44
CA VAL A 48 14.34 18.77 4.10
C VAL A 48 13.87 19.71 5.22
N HIS A 49 12.83 19.31 5.95
CA HIS A 49 12.20 20.13 6.99
C HIS A 49 12.60 19.75 8.43
N ASP A 50 13.60 18.88 8.61
CA ASP A 50 14.07 18.39 9.91
C ASP A 50 12.94 17.82 10.80
N VAL A 51 11.99 17.13 10.18
CA VAL A 51 10.88 16.46 10.87
C VAL A 51 11.32 15.05 11.26
N ALA A 52 11.05 14.65 12.51
CA ALA A 52 11.40 13.33 13.00
C ALA A 52 10.81 12.22 12.13
N MET A 53 11.67 11.24 11.82
CA MET A 53 11.34 10.18 10.88
C MET A 53 10.20 9.27 11.38
N MET A 54 10.35 8.79 12.61
CA MET A 54 9.39 7.94 13.29
C MET A 54 8.23 8.75 13.87
N GLN A 55 7.02 8.40 13.43
CA GLN A 55 5.78 9.06 13.86
C GLN A 55 4.78 7.98 14.33
N PRO A 56 4.88 7.48 15.58
CA PRO A 56 4.06 6.37 16.08
C PRO A 56 2.54 6.60 15.94
N HIS A 57 2.10 7.86 16.09
CA HIS A 57 0.71 8.25 15.93
C HIS A 57 0.19 8.02 14.48
N ARG A 58 1.04 8.13 13.47
CA ARG A 58 0.70 7.83 12.07
C ARG A 58 0.50 6.33 11.85
N ILE A 59 1.37 5.51 12.44
CA ILE A 59 1.24 4.04 12.41
C ILE A 59 -0.09 3.64 13.06
N ALA A 60 -0.38 4.17 14.25
CA ALA A 60 -1.64 3.91 14.94
C ALA A 60 -2.88 4.34 14.11
N THR A 61 -2.80 5.48 13.41
CA THR A 61 -3.87 5.96 12.53
C THR A 61 -4.12 5.00 11.36
N VAL A 62 -3.07 4.53 10.69
CA VAL A 62 -3.18 3.61 9.55
C VAL A 62 -3.73 2.26 10.01
N GLN A 63 -3.20 1.71 11.11
CA GLN A 63 -3.70 0.47 11.69
C GLN A 63 -5.16 0.58 12.15
N GLY A 64 -5.54 1.69 12.78
CA GLY A 64 -6.94 1.94 13.18
C GLY A 64 -7.90 1.99 11.99
N ARG A 65 -7.49 2.58 10.86
CA ARG A 65 -8.27 2.58 9.62
C ARG A 65 -8.42 1.17 9.04
N ALA A 66 -7.34 0.40 9.01
CA ALA A 66 -7.36 -0.99 8.54
C ALA A 66 -8.28 -1.88 9.40
N ALA A 67 -8.19 -1.76 10.72
CA ALA A 67 -9.04 -2.50 11.65
C ALA A 67 -10.53 -2.17 11.44
N ARG A 68 -10.87 -0.89 11.28
CA ARG A 68 -12.25 -0.48 11.00
C ARG A 68 -12.76 -1.00 9.66
N TYR A 69 -11.94 -0.91 8.61
CA TYR A 69 -12.28 -1.48 7.30
C TYR A 69 -12.52 -2.98 7.37
N ALA A 70 -11.69 -3.71 8.12
CA ALA A 70 -11.88 -5.15 8.33
C ALA A 70 -13.27 -5.46 8.92
N GLN A 71 -13.66 -4.74 9.98
CA GLN A 71 -14.96 -4.91 10.62
C GLN A 71 -16.13 -4.58 9.69
N GLU A 72 -16.04 -3.48 8.94
CA GLU A 72 -17.08 -3.02 8.02
C GLU A 72 -17.29 -3.99 6.83
N HIS A 73 -16.26 -4.73 6.43
CA HIS A 73 -16.26 -5.60 5.25
C HIS A 73 -16.17 -7.10 5.55
N GLY A 74 -16.25 -7.51 6.82
CA GLY A 74 -16.20 -8.93 7.20
C GLY A 74 -14.83 -9.60 6.95
N ILE A 75 -13.75 -8.82 6.93
CA ILE A 75 -12.37 -9.32 6.82
C ILE A 75 -11.82 -9.53 8.23
N ASP A 76 -11.02 -10.58 8.43
CA ASP A 76 -10.32 -10.78 9.70
C ASP A 76 -9.43 -9.56 10.04
N PRO A 77 -9.67 -8.86 11.16
CA PRO A 77 -8.83 -7.73 11.58
C PRO A 77 -7.37 -8.12 11.80
N ALA A 78 -7.09 -9.35 12.23
CA ALA A 78 -5.72 -9.82 12.43
C ALA A 78 -4.96 -9.96 11.10
N PHE A 79 -5.65 -10.38 10.04
CA PHE A 79 -5.10 -10.42 8.69
C PHE A 79 -4.72 -9.02 8.20
N LEU A 80 -5.65 -8.05 8.23
CA LEU A 80 -5.32 -6.69 7.79
C LEU A 80 -4.26 -6.03 8.66
N ARG A 81 -4.27 -6.27 9.98
CA ARG A 81 -3.20 -5.79 10.87
C ARG A 81 -1.83 -6.28 10.41
N SER A 82 -1.71 -7.57 10.10
CA SER A 82 -0.46 -8.20 9.65
C SER A 82 -0.03 -7.68 8.28
N LEU A 83 -0.97 -7.50 7.35
CA LEU A 83 -0.71 -6.91 6.04
C LEU A 83 -0.13 -5.50 6.17
N TYR A 84 -0.75 -4.65 6.99
CA TYR A 84 -0.28 -3.29 7.21
C TYR A 84 1.03 -3.23 8.00
N ASP A 85 1.28 -4.15 8.93
CA ASP A 85 2.58 -4.26 9.61
C ASP A 85 3.70 -4.52 8.59
N THR A 86 3.50 -5.44 7.63
CA THR A 86 4.47 -5.72 6.55
C THR A 86 4.69 -4.51 5.65
N ILE A 87 3.62 -3.86 5.19
CA ILE A 87 3.72 -2.69 4.31
C ILE A 87 4.44 -1.52 5.00
N ILE A 88 4.17 -1.31 6.30
CA ILE A 88 4.82 -0.26 7.10
C ILE A 88 6.30 -0.59 7.30
N ALA A 89 6.65 -1.84 7.61
CA ALA A 89 8.04 -2.25 7.76
C ALA A 89 8.85 -2.00 6.48
N GLU A 90 8.29 -2.33 5.32
CA GLU A 90 8.93 -2.06 4.02
C GLU A 90 9.08 -0.56 3.75
N THR A 91 8.08 0.23 4.13
CA THR A 91 8.15 1.69 4.02
C THR A 91 9.32 2.24 4.84
N CYS A 92 9.46 1.83 6.10
CA CYS A 92 10.53 2.30 6.96
C CYS A 92 11.91 1.92 6.41
N ARG A 93 12.07 0.68 5.91
CA ARG A 93 13.31 0.23 5.27
C ARG A 93 13.69 1.11 4.07
N LEU A 94 12.73 1.39 3.19
CA LEU A 94 12.95 2.21 2.01
C LEU A 94 13.27 3.66 2.36
N GLU A 95 12.60 4.23 3.36
CA GLU A 95 12.89 5.58 3.81
C GLU A 95 14.29 5.67 4.46
N ASP A 96 14.70 4.67 5.24
CA ASP A 96 16.04 4.60 5.83
C ASP A 96 17.13 4.49 4.74
N GLU A 97 16.92 3.66 3.72
CA GLU A 97 17.81 3.54 2.55
C GLU A 97 17.88 4.83 1.74
N TRP A 98 16.75 5.51 1.56
CA TRP A 98 16.68 6.80 0.87
C TRP A 98 17.47 7.89 1.60
N ILE A 99 17.33 7.96 2.93
CA ILE A 99 18.07 8.90 3.78
C ILE A 99 19.57 8.59 3.73
N ALA A 100 19.95 7.32 3.80
CA ALA A 100 21.35 6.90 3.75
C ALA A 100 22.03 7.21 2.41
N THR A 101 21.28 7.15 1.30
CA THR A 101 21.79 7.41 -0.05
C THR A 101 21.69 8.89 -0.48
N GLY A 102 20.97 9.72 0.30
CA GLY A 102 20.79 11.15 -0.01
C GLY A 102 19.75 11.44 -1.10
N GLY A 103 18.90 10.46 -1.44
CA GLY A 103 18.02 10.49 -2.60
C GLY A 103 18.77 10.36 -3.94
N PRO A 104 18.09 10.16 -5.08
CA PRO A 104 18.71 10.36 -6.38
C PRO A 104 19.20 11.81 -6.42
N ALA A 105 20.43 12.02 -6.88
CA ALA A 105 20.99 13.33 -7.14
C ALA A 105 19.90 14.17 -7.81
N ALA A 106 19.50 15.27 -7.14
CA ALA A 106 18.39 16.12 -7.52
C ALA A 106 18.30 16.20 -9.05
N GLY A 107 17.26 15.59 -9.61
CA GLY A 107 17.01 15.62 -11.04
C GLY A 107 17.08 17.07 -11.49
N GLU A 108 17.92 17.32 -12.50
CA GLU A 108 18.09 18.62 -13.12
C GLU A 108 16.73 19.30 -13.31
N PRO A 109 16.61 20.61 -12.99
CA PRO A 109 15.37 21.33 -13.20
C PRO A 109 15.01 21.19 -14.68
N GLU A 110 13.85 20.60 -14.93
CA GLU A 110 13.24 20.51 -16.26
C GLU A 110 13.21 21.92 -16.85
N ARG A 111 14.14 22.17 -17.79
CA ARG A 111 14.19 23.43 -18.53
C ARG A 111 12.86 23.55 -19.24
N ARG A 112 11.99 24.40 -18.71
CA ARG A 112 10.82 24.94 -19.38
C ARG A 112 11.31 25.60 -20.68
N ALA A 113 11.26 24.86 -21.78
CA ALA A 113 11.41 25.42 -23.11
C ALA A 113 10.03 25.94 -23.55
N SER A 114 10.00 27.24 -23.85
CA SER A 114 8.88 28.00 -24.42
C SER A 114 8.37 27.43 -25.74
#